data_AF-A0A432JQS8-F1
#
_entry.id   AF-A0A432JQS8-F1
#
_cell.length_a   1.000
_cell.length_b   1.000
_cell.length_c   1.000
_cell.angle_alpha   90.00
_cell.angle_beta   90.00
_cell.angle_gamma   90.00
#
_symmetry.space_group_name_H-M   'P 1'
#
loop_
_entity.id
_entity.type
_entity.pdbx_description
1 polymer ?
#
loop_
_entity_poly.entity_id
_entity_poly.type
_entity_poly.pdbx_seq_one_letter_code
_entity_poly.pdbx_strand_id
1 'polypeptide(L)'
;MREILGDLGRWRKQGRSVALARVIELDGSGPRLPGAAMAVTGESEVAGSVSGGCVEGAVVGEALEVLVTGEGRMVTFGYSDDEALAVGLTCGGTIHLFIESLDEAGSGMVEKLTDLLADDSPCALATVVDGPGVGAKMLVLPEHADGETVVGTLGDAGLDRVAARDARGELAAGRSGGM
;
A
#
# COMPACT_ATOMS: atom_id res chain seq x y z
N MET A 1 7.40 4.42 -0.57
CA MET A 1 7.34 3.60 0.67
C MET A 1 8.58 3.70 1.57
N ARG A 2 9.81 3.60 1.06
CA ARG A 2 11.03 3.66 1.92
C ARG A 2 11.08 4.89 2.83
N GLU A 3 10.57 6.02 2.36
CA GLU A 3 10.54 7.29 3.08
C GLU A 3 9.72 7.28 4.38
N ILE A 4 8.75 6.37 4.53
CA ILE A 4 7.87 6.30 5.71
C ILE A 4 8.30 5.22 6.72
N LEU A 5 9.29 4.38 6.41
CA LEU A 5 9.68 3.25 7.26
C LEU A 5 10.17 3.67 8.65
N GLY A 6 10.90 4.78 8.72
CA GLY A 6 11.39 5.32 10.00
C GLY A 6 10.23 5.74 10.91
N ASP A 7 9.21 6.38 10.35
CA ASP A 7 8.01 6.79 11.08
C ASP A 7 7.17 5.57 11.49
N LEU A 8 6.94 4.62 10.57
CA LEU A 8 6.25 3.37 10.85
C LEU A 8 6.91 2.59 12.00
N GLY A 9 8.23 2.44 11.96
CA GLY A 9 8.99 1.76 13.01
C GLY A 9 8.92 2.50 14.36
N ARG A 10 8.94 3.84 14.35
CA ARG A 10 8.79 4.66 15.56
C ARG A 10 7.39 4.51 16.16
N TRP A 11 6.34 4.65 15.36
CA TRP A 11 4.95 4.57 15.84
C TRP A 11 4.58 3.18 16.32
N ARG A 12 5.04 2.12 15.64
CA ARG A 12 4.86 0.73 16.11
C ARG A 12 5.52 0.49 17.47
N LYS A 13 6.74 0.98 17.68
CA LYS A 13 7.43 0.90 18.99
C LYS A 13 6.69 1.65 20.11
N GLN A 14 5.85 2.62 19.74
CA GLN A 14 5.00 3.38 20.66
C GLN A 14 3.62 2.71 20.88
N GLY A 15 3.33 1.59 20.20
CA GLY A 15 2.03 0.92 20.27
C GLY A 15 0.90 1.73 19.63
N ARG A 16 1.21 2.60 18.67
CA ARG A 16 0.21 3.43 18.00
C ARG A 16 -0.40 2.67 16.82
N SER A 17 -1.72 2.80 16.68
CA SER A 17 -2.44 2.34 15.51
C SER A 17 -2.07 3.17 14.28
N VAL A 18 -1.78 2.48 13.17
CA VAL A 18 -1.35 3.11 11.92
C VAL A 18 -2.10 2.54 10.74
N ALA A 19 -2.71 3.40 9.94
CA ALA A 19 -3.22 3.05 8.62
C ALA A 19 -2.19 3.41 7.54
N LEU A 20 -2.13 2.58 6.51
CA LEU A 20 -1.26 2.76 5.35
C LEU A 20 -2.11 2.91 4.10
N ALA A 21 -2.02 4.08 3.46
CA ALA A 21 -2.56 4.36 2.15
C ALA A 21 -1.47 4.21 1.08
N ARG A 22 -1.76 3.46 0.01
CA ARG A 22 -0.81 3.22 -1.10
C ARG A 22 -1.47 3.51 -2.44
N VAL A 23 -0.78 4.25 -3.30
CA VAL A 23 -1.19 4.39 -4.70
C VAL A 23 -1.00 3.03 -5.38
N ILE A 24 -2.10 2.45 -5.88
CA ILE A 24 -2.10 1.16 -6.55
C ILE A 24 -2.21 1.31 -8.08
N GLU A 25 -2.90 2.37 -8.53
CA GLU A 25 -3.15 2.62 -9.94
C GLU A 25 -3.37 4.12 -10.19
N LEU A 26 -3.13 4.54 -11.43
CA LEU A 26 -3.35 5.89 -11.92
C LEU A 26 -4.03 5.84 -13.28
N ASP A 27 -5.09 6.62 -13.46
CA ASP A 27 -5.60 6.97 -14.77
C ASP A 27 -5.11 8.36 -15.18
N GLY A 28 -4.48 8.44 -16.35
CA GLY A 28 -3.91 9.67 -16.86
C GLY A 28 -2.67 10.13 -16.09
N SER A 29 -2.51 11.44 -15.89
CA SER A 29 -1.37 12.01 -15.18
C SER A 29 -1.66 12.14 -13.68
N GLY A 30 -0.96 11.35 -12.87
CA GLY A 30 -0.91 11.48 -11.42
C GLY A 30 0.38 12.14 -10.92
N PRO A 31 0.35 12.86 -9.79
CA PRO A 31 1.54 13.50 -9.23
C PRO A 31 2.50 12.51 -8.55
N ARG A 32 2.03 11.32 -8.20
CA ARG A 32 2.82 10.23 -7.59
C ARG A 32 2.49 8.90 -8.25
N LEU A 33 3.54 8.14 -8.59
CA LEU A 33 3.42 6.83 -9.22
C LEU A 33 2.91 5.76 -8.24
N PRO A 34 2.36 4.63 -8.74
CA PRO A 34 2.06 3.48 -7.90
C PRO A 34 3.25 3.08 -7.01
N GLY A 35 2.95 2.68 -5.77
CA GLY A 35 3.94 2.43 -4.71
C GLY A 35 4.28 3.65 -3.85
N ALA A 36 3.87 4.86 -4.26
CA ALA A 36 3.82 6.00 -3.34
C ALA A 36 2.87 5.70 -2.18
N ALA A 37 3.24 6.14 -0.98
CA ALA A 37 2.54 5.74 0.24
C ALA A 37 2.46 6.89 1.24
N MET A 38 1.38 6.86 2.02
CA MET A 38 1.12 7.76 3.13
C MET A 38 0.68 6.92 4.32
N ALA A 39 1.29 7.16 5.48
CA ALA A 39 0.91 6.53 6.73
C ALA A 39 0.23 7.56 7.64
N VAL A 40 -0.83 7.13 8.33
CA VAL A 40 -1.66 7.99 9.18
C VAL A 40 -1.87 7.28 10.51
N THR A 41 -1.58 7.96 11.62
CA THR A 41 -1.85 7.43 12.96
C THR A 41 -3.26 7.73 13.43
N GLY A 42 -3.71 7.05 14.50
CA GLY A 42 -4.99 7.35 15.14
C GLY A 42 -5.12 8.80 15.67
N GLU A 43 -4.00 9.48 15.93
CA GLU A 43 -3.95 10.90 16.30
C GLU A 43 -3.79 11.84 15.09
N SER A 44 -3.99 11.34 13.88
CA SER A 44 -3.88 12.09 12.62
C SER A 44 -2.47 12.62 12.32
N GLU A 45 -1.42 12.01 12.88
CA GLU A 45 -0.05 12.28 12.46
C GLU A 45 0.19 11.60 11.11
N VAL A 46 0.85 12.31 10.19
CA VAL A 46 1.03 11.88 8.79
C VAL A 46 2.51 11.76 8.45
N ALA A 47 2.86 10.69 7.73
CA ALA A 47 4.16 10.49 7.10
C ALA A 47 3.99 10.10 5.63
N GLY A 48 4.85 10.61 4.75
CA GLY A 48 4.77 10.36 3.31
C GLY A 48 3.65 11.14 2.62
N SER A 49 3.36 10.79 1.38
CA SER A 49 2.37 11.48 0.55
C SER A 49 1.97 10.63 -0.66
N VAL A 50 0.69 10.71 -1.02
CA VAL A 50 0.13 10.05 -2.20
C VAL A 50 -0.16 11.01 -3.35
N SER A 51 -0.19 12.33 -3.11
CA SER A 51 -0.44 13.30 -4.19
C SER A 51 0.41 14.56 -4.18
N GLY A 52 0.99 14.92 -3.04
CA GLY A 52 1.75 16.15 -2.85
C GLY A 52 0.92 17.33 -2.34
N GLY A 53 -0.34 17.12 -1.92
CA GLY A 53 -1.12 18.09 -1.15
C GLY A 53 -2.61 18.19 -1.51
N CYS A 54 -3.07 17.63 -2.63
CA CYS A 54 -4.44 17.85 -3.12
C CYS A 54 -5.49 17.01 -2.39
N VAL A 55 -5.18 15.74 -2.08
CA VAL A 55 -6.15 14.77 -1.55
C VAL A 55 -5.79 14.25 -0.16
N GLU A 56 -4.64 14.66 0.40
CA GLU A 56 -4.10 14.18 1.67
C GLU A 56 -5.11 14.31 2.81
N GLY A 57 -5.86 15.42 2.88
CA GLY A 57 -6.89 15.60 3.91
C GLY A 57 -8.03 14.59 3.82
N ALA A 58 -8.48 14.27 2.61
CA ALA A 58 -9.50 13.24 2.39
C ALA A 58 -8.95 11.84 2.74
N VAL A 59 -7.71 11.57 2.34
CA VAL A 59 -7.01 10.31 2.67
C VAL A 59 -6.86 10.12 4.17
N VAL A 60 -6.59 11.18 4.95
CA VAL A 60 -6.60 11.10 6.42
C VAL A 60 -7.97 10.67 6.95
N GLY A 61 -9.06 11.23 6.43
CA GLY A 61 -10.42 10.85 6.83
C GLY A 61 -10.69 9.36 6.60
N GLU A 62 -10.40 8.87 5.40
CA GLU A 62 -10.57 7.46 5.05
C GLU A 62 -9.66 6.55 5.89
N ALA A 63 -8.42 6.96 6.15
CA ALA A 63 -7.47 6.20 6.96
C ALA A 63 -7.93 6.07 8.43
N LEU A 64 -8.50 7.12 9.00
CA LEU A 64 -9.08 7.06 10.34
C LEU A 64 -10.30 6.13 10.40
N GLU A 65 -11.13 6.10 9.35
CA GLU A 65 -12.24 5.16 9.26
C GLU A 65 -11.77 3.71 9.17
N VAL A 66 -10.72 3.44 8.38
CA VAL A 66 -10.07 2.12 8.30
C VAL A 66 -9.48 1.70 9.65
N LEU A 67 -8.90 2.63 10.42
CA LEU A 67 -8.41 2.32 11.78
C LEU A 67 -9.54 1.94 12.75
N VAL A 68 -10.72 2.55 12.59
CA VAL A 68 -11.88 2.26 13.45
C VAL A 68 -12.54 0.93 13.06
N THR A 69 -12.68 0.67 11.76
CA THR A 69 -13.38 -0.51 11.24
C THR A 69 -12.49 -1.75 11.21
N GLY A 70 -11.18 -1.57 11.04
CA GLY A 70 -10.22 -2.65 10.76
C GLY A 70 -10.30 -3.17 9.33
N GLU A 71 -11.20 -2.65 8.49
CA GLU A 71 -11.46 -3.16 7.15
C GLU A 71 -10.69 -2.34 6.11
N GLY A 72 -9.77 -3.00 5.41
CA GLY A 72 -9.05 -2.36 4.29
C GLY A 72 -9.98 -2.08 3.11
N ARG A 73 -9.78 -0.95 2.43
CA ARG A 73 -10.64 -0.53 1.32
C ARG A 73 -9.87 0.21 0.23
N MET A 74 -10.41 0.13 -0.99
CA MET A 74 -9.97 0.94 -2.11
C MET A 74 -10.75 2.27 -2.13
N VAL A 75 -10.05 3.37 -2.39
CA VAL A 75 -10.63 4.70 -2.57
C VAL A 75 -10.09 5.33 -3.85
N THR A 76 -10.92 6.09 -4.53
CA THR A 76 -10.59 6.72 -5.80
C THR A 76 -10.75 8.23 -5.69
N PHE A 77 -9.73 8.98 -6.09
CA PHE A 77 -9.76 10.43 -6.12
C PHE A 77 -9.38 10.92 -7.52
N GLY A 78 -10.22 11.72 -8.16
CA GLY A 78 -9.99 12.17 -9.52
C GLY A 78 -10.86 13.37 -9.89
N TYR A 79 -10.61 13.89 -11.09
CA TYR A 79 -11.48 14.88 -11.71
C TYR A 79 -12.58 14.12 -12.47
N SER A 80 -13.80 14.05 -11.93
CA SER A 80 -14.97 13.63 -12.71
C SER A 80 -15.75 14.88 -13.12
N ASP A 81 -16.01 15.03 -14.42
CA ASP A 81 -16.90 16.09 -14.94
C ASP A 81 -18.35 15.93 -14.44
N ASP A 82 -18.69 14.77 -13.83
CA ASP A 82 -20.05 14.39 -13.43
C ASP A 82 -20.33 14.38 -11.92
N GLU A 83 -19.34 14.63 -11.04
CA GLU A 83 -19.59 14.73 -9.59
C GLU A 83 -19.13 16.09 -9.05
N ALA A 84 -20.10 16.97 -8.81
CA ALA A 84 -19.92 18.33 -8.31
C ALA A 84 -19.29 18.47 -6.90
N LEU A 85 -18.68 17.41 -6.35
CA LEU A 85 -18.12 17.32 -5.00
C LEU A 85 -16.86 16.44 -4.90
N ALA A 86 -16.26 16.01 -6.00
CA ALA A 86 -15.02 15.22 -5.96
C ALA A 86 -13.81 16.11 -5.59
N VAL A 87 -13.04 15.71 -4.57
CA VAL A 87 -11.74 16.31 -4.26
C VAL A 87 -10.79 15.95 -5.41
N GLY A 88 -10.76 16.79 -6.44
CA GLY A 88 -10.03 16.53 -7.68
C GLY A 88 -8.54 16.84 -7.59
N LEU A 89 -7.74 16.08 -8.33
CA LEU A 89 -6.34 16.39 -8.56
C LEU A 89 -6.24 17.55 -9.57
N THR A 90 -5.43 18.57 -9.26
CA THR A 90 -5.24 19.72 -10.17
C THR A 90 -4.51 19.36 -11.46
N CYS A 91 -3.95 18.16 -11.56
CA CYS A 91 -3.29 17.62 -12.75
C CYS A 91 -4.24 16.90 -13.71
N GLY A 92 -5.53 16.76 -13.39
CA GLY A 92 -6.53 16.18 -14.28
C GLY A 92 -6.46 14.65 -14.43
N GLY A 93 -5.77 13.94 -13.53
CA GLY A 93 -5.77 12.49 -13.45
C GLY A 93 -6.68 11.95 -12.35
N THR A 94 -6.77 10.63 -12.27
CA THR A 94 -7.41 9.89 -11.18
C THR A 94 -6.37 9.00 -10.51
N ILE A 95 -6.37 8.98 -9.18
CA ILE A 95 -5.56 8.07 -8.36
C ILE A 95 -6.46 7.05 -7.69
N HIS A 96 -6.02 5.80 -7.67
CA HIS A 96 -6.63 4.74 -6.88
C HIS A 96 -5.69 4.38 -5.74
N LEU A 97 -6.21 4.41 -4.52
CA LEU A 97 -5.48 4.09 -3.32
C LEU A 97 -6.08 2.86 -2.65
N PHE A 98 -5.24 1.99 -2.12
CA PHE A 98 -5.65 0.99 -1.14
C PHE A 98 -5.22 1.46 0.25
N ILE A 99 -6.16 1.49 1.19
CA ILE A 99 -5.97 1.91 2.58
C ILE A 99 -6.25 0.72 3.48
N GLU A 100 -5.34 0.46 4.42
CA GLU A 100 -5.44 -0.66 5.34
C GLU A 100 -4.85 -0.34 6.71
N SER A 101 -5.31 -1.02 7.75
CA SER A 101 -4.71 -0.95 9.08
C SER A 101 -3.48 -1.86 9.16
N LEU A 102 -2.38 -1.36 9.73
CA LEU A 102 -1.17 -2.13 10.02
C LEU A 102 -1.24 -2.91 11.34
N ASP A 103 -2.37 -2.82 12.06
CA ASP A 103 -2.62 -3.51 13.32
C ASP A 103 -3.22 -4.92 13.10
N GLU A 104 -3.88 -5.14 11.96
CA GLU A 104 -4.44 -6.45 11.56
C GLU A 104 -3.34 -7.42 11.11
N ALA A 105 -3.73 -8.68 10.84
CA ALA A 105 -2.95 -9.92 10.59
C ALA A 105 -1.67 -9.87 9.70
N GLY A 106 -1.25 -8.70 9.22
CA GLY A 106 0.01 -8.42 8.54
C GLY A 106 1.17 -7.95 9.43
N SER A 107 1.07 -7.92 10.78
CA SER A 107 2.14 -7.38 11.63
C SER A 107 3.53 -7.98 11.32
N GLY A 108 3.59 -9.32 11.23
CA GLY A 108 4.82 -10.05 10.91
C GLY A 108 5.29 -9.88 9.47
N MET A 109 4.37 -9.59 8.53
CA MET A 109 4.75 -9.32 7.15
C MET A 109 5.34 -7.92 6.98
N VAL A 110 4.80 -6.94 7.70
CA VAL A 110 5.33 -5.58 7.71
C VAL A 110 6.67 -5.53 8.41
N GLU A 111 6.88 -6.31 9.47
CA GLU A 111 8.21 -6.48 10.10
C GLU A 111 9.20 -7.06 9.11
N LYS A 112 8.87 -8.18 8.46
CA LYS A 112 9.74 -8.80 7.46
C LYS A 112 10.03 -7.88 6.27
N LEU A 113 9.04 -7.13 5.79
CA LEU A 113 9.23 -6.11 4.77
C LEU A 113 10.18 -5.00 5.25
N THR A 114 10.01 -4.55 6.50
CA THR A 114 10.86 -3.52 7.10
C THR A 114 12.31 -3.98 7.18
N ASP A 115 12.54 -5.22 7.62
CA ASP A 115 13.87 -5.82 7.71
C ASP A 115 14.53 -5.92 6.33
N LEU A 116 13.80 -6.42 5.32
CA LEU A 116 14.32 -6.51 3.95
C LEU A 116 14.64 -5.14 3.36
N LEU A 117 13.80 -4.13 3.61
CA LEU A 117 14.04 -2.78 3.13
C LEU A 117 15.21 -2.11 3.87
N ALA A 118 15.43 -2.44 5.15
CA ALA A 118 16.59 -1.96 5.92
C ALA A 118 17.91 -2.57 5.43
N ASP A 119 17.88 -3.85 5.01
CA ASP A 119 19.03 -4.57 4.46
C ASP A 119 19.24 -4.33 2.94
N ASP A 120 18.50 -3.39 2.35
CA ASP A 120 18.47 -3.13 0.89
C ASP A 120 18.23 -4.39 0.04
N SER A 121 17.57 -5.39 0.62
CA SER A 121 17.20 -6.62 -0.05
C SER A 121 16.01 -6.38 -1.00
N PRO A 122 16.12 -6.72 -2.29
CA PRO A 122 15.01 -6.60 -3.22
C PRO A 122 13.85 -7.50 -2.78
N CYS A 123 12.64 -6.95 -2.75
CA CYS A 123 11.42 -7.71 -2.48
C CYS A 123 10.19 -7.03 -3.10
N ALA A 124 9.13 -7.80 -3.35
CA ALA A 124 7.83 -7.32 -3.76
C ALA A 124 6.76 -7.76 -2.75
N LEU A 125 5.84 -6.87 -2.42
CA LEU A 125 4.68 -7.17 -1.59
C LEU A 125 3.43 -7.18 -2.46
N ALA A 126 2.84 -8.37 -2.66
CA ALA A 126 1.52 -8.52 -3.26
C ALA A 126 0.44 -8.35 -2.18
N THR A 127 -0.67 -7.70 -2.52
CA THR A 127 -1.82 -7.51 -1.63
C THR A 127 -3.11 -7.67 -2.44
N VAL A 128 -4.07 -8.44 -1.92
CA VAL A 128 -5.43 -8.45 -2.48
C VAL A 128 -6.12 -7.15 -2.09
N VAL A 129 -6.50 -6.35 -3.09
CA VAL A 129 -7.12 -5.03 -2.87
C VAL A 129 -8.62 -5.00 -3.16
N ASP A 130 -9.14 -6.04 -3.81
CA ASP A 130 -10.56 -6.25 -4.09
C ASP A 130 -10.90 -7.75 -4.11
N GLY A 131 -12.16 -8.09 -3.82
CA GLY A 131 -12.69 -9.45 -3.83
C GLY A 131 -12.47 -10.26 -2.54
N PRO A 132 -12.60 -11.59 -2.60
CA PRO A 132 -12.38 -12.45 -1.44
C PRO A 132 -10.93 -12.36 -0.96
N GLY A 133 -10.74 -12.14 0.34
CA GLY A 133 -9.41 -12.08 0.95
C GLY A 133 -8.73 -10.71 0.86
N VAL A 134 -9.48 -9.61 0.68
CA VAL A 134 -8.95 -8.24 0.79
C VAL A 134 -8.05 -8.09 2.01
N GLY A 135 -6.88 -7.49 1.79
CA GLY A 135 -5.85 -7.32 2.81
C GLY A 135 -4.87 -8.49 2.90
N ALA A 136 -5.19 -9.68 2.35
CA ALA A 136 -4.26 -10.81 2.30
C ALA A 136 -2.98 -10.42 1.56
N LYS A 137 -1.85 -10.92 2.04
CA LYS A 137 -0.53 -10.47 1.61
C LYS A 137 0.40 -11.64 1.35
N MET A 138 1.26 -11.41 0.37
CA MET A 138 2.32 -12.33 0.02
C MET A 138 3.57 -11.53 -0.33
N LEU A 139 4.67 -11.87 0.33
CA LEU A 139 5.97 -11.28 0.10
C LEU A 139 6.77 -12.18 -0.85
N VAL A 140 7.36 -11.59 -1.88
CA VAL A 140 8.05 -12.29 -2.95
C VAL A 140 9.48 -11.77 -3.04
N LEU A 141 10.44 -12.68 -2.96
CA LEU A 141 11.88 -12.40 -3.07
C LEU A 141 12.38 -12.80 -4.46
N PRO A 142 13.58 -12.33 -4.87
CA PRO A 142 14.24 -12.80 -6.09
C PRO A 142 14.44 -14.30 -6.08
N GLU A 143 14.42 -14.94 -7.25
CA GLU A 143 14.61 -16.40 -7.36
C GLU A 143 15.95 -16.89 -6.83
N HIS A 144 16.96 -16.02 -6.85
CA HIS A 144 18.31 -16.30 -6.39
C HIS A 144 18.53 -15.97 -4.90
N ALA A 145 17.48 -15.56 -4.17
CA ALA A 145 17.58 -15.33 -2.75
C ALA A 145 17.72 -16.67 -2.00
N ASP A 146 18.54 -16.69 -0.95
CA ASP A 146 18.70 -17.87 -0.12
C ASP A 146 17.43 -18.15 0.69
N GLY A 147 16.95 -19.39 0.65
CA GLY A 147 15.82 -19.86 1.45
C GLY A 147 14.44 -19.71 0.78
N GLU A 148 13.43 -19.44 1.59
CA GLU A 148 12.04 -19.34 1.13
C GLU A 148 11.83 -18.02 0.35
N THR A 149 11.50 -18.13 -0.94
CA THR A 149 11.35 -16.98 -1.85
C THR A 149 9.94 -16.40 -1.90
N VAL A 150 8.97 -17.02 -1.25
CA VAL A 150 7.58 -16.57 -1.16
C VAL A 150 7.08 -16.80 0.26
N VAL A 151 6.57 -15.76 0.91
CA VAL A 151 6.15 -15.80 2.32
C VAL A 151 4.73 -15.28 2.43
N GLY A 152 3.85 -16.05 3.07
CA GLY A 152 2.43 -15.75 3.16
C GLY A 152 1.62 -16.28 1.98
N THR A 153 0.36 -15.87 1.88
CA THR A 153 -0.61 -16.34 0.89
C THR A 153 -1.68 -15.27 0.67
N LEU A 154 -2.22 -15.22 -0.54
CA LEU A 154 -3.37 -14.42 -0.94
C LEU A 154 -4.69 -15.17 -0.71
N GLY A 155 -4.65 -16.37 -0.11
CA GLY A 155 -5.82 -17.17 0.25
C GLY A 155 -6.26 -18.17 -0.80
N ASP A 156 -5.62 -18.20 -1.97
CA ASP A 156 -5.87 -19.17 -3.04
C ASP A 156 -4.57 -19.59 -3.74
N ALA A 157 -4.36 -20.90 -3.88
CA ALA A 157 -3.11 -21.45 -4.45
C ALA A 157 -2.96 -21.20 -5.96
N GLY A 158 -4.05 -20.94 -6.68
CA GLY A 158 -4.02 -20.49 -8.07
C GLY A 158 -3.53 -19.04 -8.15
N LEU A 159 -4.15 -18.17 -7.35
CA LEU A 159 -3.81 -16.76 -7.23
C LEU A 159 -2.36 -16.56 -6.76
N ASP A 160 -1.92 -17.29 -5.73
CA ASP A 160 -0.55 -17.25 -5.21
C ASP A 160 0.48 -17.51 -6.30
N ARG A 161 0.24 -18.53 -7.15
CA ARG A 161 1.18 -18.87 -8.24
C ARG A 161 1.26 -17.78 -9.29
N VAL A 162 0.13 -17.20 -9.70
CA VAL A 162 0.08 -16.16 -10.72
C VAL A 162 0.71 -14.87 -10.15
N ALA A 163 0.27 -14.44 -8.98
CA ALA A 163 0.78 -13.24 -8.32
C ALA A 163 2.27 -13.34 -8.00
N ALA A 164 2.79 -14.50 -7.57
CA ALA A 164 4.22 -14.66 -7.33
C ALA A 164 5.03 -14.51 -8.63
N ARG A 165 4.53 -15.06 -9.75
CA ARG A 165 5.19 -14.93 -11.06
C ARG A 165 5.24 -13.47 -11.51
N ASP A 166 4.11 -12.78 -11.45
CA ASP A 166 3.99 -11.42 -11.95
C ASP A 166 4.73 -10.43 -11.02
N ALA A 167 4.65 -10.63 -9.70
CA ALA A 167 5.43 -9.87 -8.72
C ALA A 167 6.95 -10.01 -8.92
N ARG A 168 7.44 -11.19 -9.34
CA ARG A 168 8.87 -11.35 -9.72
C ARG A 168 9.24 -10.53 -10.95
N GLY A 169 8.35 -10.47 -11.94
CA GLY A 169 8.52 -9.63 -13.12
C GLY A 169 8.62 -8.15 -12.77
N GLU A 170 7.71 -7.66 -11.92
CA GLU A 170 7.72 -6.27 -11.45
C GLU A 170 8.93 -5.96 -10.56
N LEU A 171 9.32 -6.91 -9.69
CA LEU A 171 10.52 -6.79 -8.86
C LEU A 171 11.79 -6.66 -9.71
N ALA A 172 11.96 -7.51 -10.72
CA ALA A 172 13.10 -7.45 -11.63
C ALA A 172 13.14 -6.14 -12.43
N ALA A 173 11.99 -5.54 -12.69
CA ALA A 173 11.87 -4.25 -13.36
C ALA A 173 11.96 -3.03 -12.42
N GLY A 174 11.96 -3.24 -11.10
CA GLY A 174 11.95 -2.15 -10.12
C GLY A 174 10.66 -1.32 -10.13
N ARG A 175 9.51 -1.95 -10.41
CA ARG A 175 8.21 -1.28 -10.57
C ARG A 175 7.22 -1.66 -9.47
N SER A 176 6.15 -0.88 -9.37
CA SER A 176 4.97 -1.14 -8.54
C SER A 176 3.73 -0.81 -9.38
N GLY A 177 2.61 -1.51 -9.13
CA GLY A 177 1.35 -1.31 -9.86
C GLY A 177 0.35 -2.44 -9.61
N GLY A 178 -0.90 -2.24 -10.06
CA GLY A 178 -1.90 -3.30 -10.16
C GLY A 178 -1.56 -4.31 -11.26
N MET A 179 -2.14 -5.52 -11.15
CA MET A 179 -2.00 -6.63 -12.09
C MET A 179 -3.36 -7.27 -12.36
#